data_AF-A0A916M0Q9-F1
#
_entry.id   AF-A0A916M0Q9-F1
#
_cell.length_a   1.000
_cell.length_b   1.000
_cell.length_c   1.000
_cell.angle_alpha   90.00
_cell.angle_beta   90.00
_cell.angle_gamma   90.00
#
_symmetry.space_group_name_H-M   'P 1'
#
loop_
_entity.id
_entity.type
_entity.pdbx_description
1 polymer ?
#
loop_
_entity_poly.entity_id
_entity_poly.type
_entity_poly.pdbx_seq_one_letter_code
_entity_poly.pdbx_strand_id
1 'polypeptide(L)'
;MTISPNIRFAYMYRDASNYKQHGEAIFSNETHLPSDEIEKQIRSYLNDGEFFIARQVHLEECFFDVLYDDDHPWHEFLGVDASDDPAFDPNHEHKRDIAEFLLDMEKAHRAGWDEMNVREDLAHLLVGQKRALKKACETRGTGESS
;
A
#
# COMPACT_ATOMS: atom_id res chain seq x y z
N MET A 1 17.59 22.72 21.49
CA MET A 1 17.42 21.89 20.29
C MET A 1 15.94 21.83 20.02
N THR A 2 15.48 22.38 18.89
CA THR A 2 14.10 22.19 18.44
C THR A 2 14.02 20.78 17.89
N ILE A 3 13.31 19.90 18.58
CA ILE A 3 13.01 18.56 18.07
C ILE A 3 12.01 18.77 16.92
N SER A 4 12.32 18.27 15.72
CA SER A 4 11.30 18.25 14.67
C SER A 4 10.27 17.18 15.01
N PRO A 5 8.97 17.45 14.77
CA PRO A 5 7.95 16.45 14.96
C PRO A 5 8.21 15.28 14.02
N ASN A 6 7.86 14.08 14.49
CA ASN A 6 7.80 12.89 13.66
C ASN A 6 6.71 13.04 12.60
N ILE A 7 6.71 12.15 11.61
CA ILE A 7 5.72 12.16 10.54
C ILE A 7 4.83 10.94 10.68
N ARG A 8 3.54 11.17 10.91
CA ARG A 8 2.53 10.12 10.82
C ARG A 8 2.13 9.93 9.36
N PHE A 9 2.18 8.70 8.89
CA PHE A 9 1.64 8.24 7.62
C PHE A 9 0.40 7.40 7.88
N ALA A 10 -0.76 7.82 7.36
CA ALA A 10 -2.03 7.14 7.53
C ALA A 10 -2.49 6.52 6.21
N TYR A 11 -3.01 5.30 6.29
CA TYR A 11 -3.54 4.56 5.15
C TYR A 11 -4.69 3.64 5.57
N MET A 12 -5.36 3.04 4.59
CA MET A 12 -6.33 1.99 4.85
C MET A 12 -6.36 0.92 3.77
N TYR A 13 -6.76 -0.28 4.18
CA TYR A 13 -7.31 -1.28 3.29
C TYR A 13 -8.83 -1.15 3.25
N ARG A 14 -9.42 -1.36 2.07
CA ARG A 14 -10.86 -1.45 1.89
C ARG A 14 -11.17 -2.71 1.08
N ASP A 15 -12.12 -3.51 1.56
CA ASP A 15 -12.64 -4.62 0.77
C ASP A 15 -13.70 -4.13 -0.25
N ALA A 16 -14.12 -5.01 -1.14
CA ALA A 16 -15.15 -4.69 -2.13
C ALA A 16 -16.56 -4.47 -1.53
N SER A 17 -16.78 -4.89 -0.28
CA SER A 17 -17.98 -4.57 0.51
C SER A 17 -17.89 -3.25 1.27
N ASN A 18 -16.83 -2.47 1.02
CA ASN A 18 -16.58 -1.13 1.59
C ASN A 18 -16.26 -1.13 3.11
N TYR A 19 -15.96 -2.29 3.71
CA TYR A 19 -15.38 -2.34 5.06
C TYR A 19 -13.93 -1.87 5.03
N LYS A 20 -13.49 -1.21 6.11
CA LYS A 20 -12.19 -0.55 6.19
C LYS A 20 -11.37 -1.10 7.34
N GLN A 21 -10.07 -1.30 7.12
CA GLN A 21 -9.07 -1.42 8.18
C GLN A 21 -8.04 -0.33 8.02
N HIS A 22 -7.79 0.41 9.09
CA HIS A 22 -6.84 1.50 9.09
C HIS A 22 -5.47 1.02 9.56
N GLY A 23 -4.42 1.55 8.93
CA GLY A 23 -3.05 1.37 9.34
C GLY A 23 -2.36 2.73 9.50
N GLU A 24 -1.36 2.78 10.36
CA GLU A 24 -0.49 3.94 10.49
C GLU A 24 0.96 3.54 10.74
N ALA A 25 1.87 4.42 10.35
CA ALA A 25 3.27 4.37 10.74
C ALA A 25 3.72 5.78 11.14
N ILE A 26 4.62 5.88 12.11
CA ILE A 26 5.18 7.14 12.59
C ILE A 26 6.69 7.08 12.39
N PHE A 27 7.20 7.89 11.47
CA PHE A 27 8.61 7.95 11.09
C PHE A 27 9.31 9.12 11.75
N SER A 28 10.60 8.98 12.04
CA SER A 28 11.40 10.16 12.43
C SER A 28 11.50 11.15 11.26
N ASN A 29 11.82 12.40 11.59
CA ASN A 29 12.03 13.47 10.60
C ASN A 29 13.35 14.19 10.85
N GLU A 30 14.46 13.46 10.75
CA GLU A 30 15.81 14.00 10.99
C GLU A 30 16.22 15.01 9.92
N THR A 31 15.63 14.92 8.74
CA THR A 31 15.86 15.85 7.62
C THR A 31 15.00 17.11 7.69
N HIS A 32 14.11 17.21 8.68
CA HIS A 32 13.23 18.36 8.91
C HIS A 32 12.36 18.70 7.68
N LEU A 33 11.93 17.69 6.92
CA LEU A 33 11.09 17.88 5.75
C LEU A 33 9.70 18.40 6.14
N PRO A 34 9.17 19.42 5.44
CA PRO A 34 7.80 19.88 5.59
C PRO A 34 6.78 18.79 5.23
N SER A 35 5.69 18.68 5.98
CA SER A 35 4.63 17.68 5.73
C SER A 35 4.00 17.81 4.34
N ASP A 36 3.86 19.03 3.81
CA ASP A 36 3.33 19.28 2.46
C ASP A 36 4.28 18.80 1.35
N GLU A 37 5.59 18.91 1.57
CA GLU A 37 6.59 18.37 0.65
C GLU A 37 6.61 16.83 0.68
N ILE A 38 6.49 16.24 1.88
CA ILE A 38 6.39 14.79 2.06
C ILE A 38 5.13 14.25 1.37
N GLU A 39 3.98 14.88 1.60
CA GLU A 39 2.71 14.47 0.98
C GLU A 39 2.81 14.51 -0.54
N LYS A 40 3.37 15.59 -1.09
CA LYS A 40 3.56 15.75 -2.53
C LYS A 40 4.45 14.65 -3.12
N GLN A 41 5.54 14.29 -2.43
CA GLN A 41 6.41 13.21 -2.88
C GLN A 41 5.71 11.85 -2.84
N ILE A 42 5.05 11.53 -1.73
CA ILE A 42 4.26 10.29 -1.58
C ILE A 42 3.27 10.19 -2.74
N ARG A 43 2.44 11.22 -2.97
CA ARG A 43 1.44 11.23 -4.04
C ARG A 43 2.05 11.04 -5.43
N SER A 44 3.29 11.47 -5.66
CA SER A 44 3.96 11.24 -6.94
C SER A 44 4.42 9.78 -7.15
N TYR A 45 4.53 8.99 -6.09
CA TYR A 45 4.90 7.58 -6.12
C TYR A 45 3.70 6.62 -6.10
N LEU A 46 2.54 7.09 -5.66
CA LEU A 46 1.30 6.30 -5.65
C LEU A 46 0.82 5.98 -7.07
N ASN A 47 0.20 4.81 -7.23
CA ASN A 47 -0.61 4.50 -8.40
C ASN A 47 -1.83 5.43 -8.43
N ASP A 48 -2.04 6.12 -9.55
CA ASP A 48 -3.07 7.16 -9.73
C ASP A 48 -3.09 8.26 -8.64
N GLY A 49 -1.98 8.44 -7.91
CA GLY A 49 -1.88 9.45 -6.85
C GLY A 49 -2.58 9.08 -5.54
N GLU A 50 -3.13 7.88 -5.43
CA GLU A 50 -3.96 7.44 -4.28
C GLU A 50 -3.60 6.06 -3.75
N PHE A 51 -3.15 5.14 -4.60
CA PHE A 51 -3.01 3.72 -4.25
C PHE A 51 -1.57 3.23 -4.16
N PHE A 52 -1.33 2.27 -3.29
CA PHE A 52 -0.05 1.57 -3.15
C PHE A 52 -0.26 0.13 -2.67
N ILE A 53 0.82 -0.65 -2.56
CA ILE A 53 0.79 -2.00 -1.98
C ILE A 53 1.66 -2.01 -0.72
N ALA A 54 1.03 -2.10 0.45
CA ALA A 54 1.70 -1.93 1.75
C ALA A 54 2.93 -2.83 1.93
N ARG A 55 2.84 -4.09 1.49
CA ARG A 55 3.95 -5.06 1.58
C ARG A 55 5.23 -4.59 0.87
N GLN A 56 5.10 -3.90 -0.25
CA GLN A 56 6.23 -3.45 -1.07
C GLN A 56 6.96 -2.25 -0.50
N VAL A 57 6.36 -1.58 0.47
CA VAL A 57 6.95 -0.47 1.24
C VAL A 57 7.09 -0.83 2.72
N HIS A 58 6.97 -2.14 3.00
CA HIS A 58 7.20 -2.76 4.29
C HIS A 58 6.26 -2.22 5.38
N LEU A 59 5.01 -1.92 5.03
CA LEU A 59 3.93 -1.60 5.94
C LEU A 59 3.00 -2.80 6.18
N GLU A 60 2.21 -2.74 7.24
CA GLU A 60 1.24 -3.78 7.54
C GLU A 60 0.15 -3.79 6.46
N GLU A 61 -0.24 -4.97 5.99
CA GLU A 61 -1.21 -5.07 4.90
C GLU A 61 -2.65 -4.83 5.37
N CYS A 62 -2.93 -4.89 6.68
CA CYS A 62 -4.27 -4.64 7.25
C CYS A 62 -5.42 -5.37 6.53
N PHE A 63 -5.15 -6.50 5.89
CA PHE A 63 -6.19 -7.32 5.24
C PHE A 63 -7.04 -8.01 6.30
N PHE A 64 -8.31 -8.28 5.98
CA PHE A 64 -9.17 -9.07 6.84
C PHE A 64 -8.70 -10.53 6.89
N ASP A 65 -9.07 -11.24 7.96
CA ASP A 65 -8.75 -12.66 8.12
C ASP A 65 -9.48 -13.53 7.09
N VAL A 66 -10.67 -13.11 6.69
CA VAL A 66 -11.48 -13.78 5.66
C VAL A 66 -11.33 -13.01 4.36
N LEU A 67 -10.82 -13.71 3.34
CA LEU A 67 -10.72 -13.17 1.99
C LEU A 67 -11.95 -13.56 1.15
N TYR A 68 -12.36 -12.66 0.27
CA TYR A 68 -13.46 -12.81 -0.68
C TYR A 68 -12.97 -12.64 -2.12
N ASP A 69 -13.73 -13.15 -3.09
CA ASP A 69 -13.36 -13.15 -4.52
C ASP A 69 -13.17 -11.76 -5.13
N ASP A 70 -13.59 -10.71 -4.45
CA ASP A 70 -13.49 -9.31 -4.86
C ASP A 70 -12.44 -8.51 -4.07
N ASP A 71 -11.65 -9.16 -3.20
CA ASP A 71 -10.49 -8.56 -2.56
C ASP A 71 -9.37 -8.24 -3.58
N HIS A 72 -8.59 -7.21 -3.25
CA HIS A 72 -7.56 -6.65 -4.12
C HIS A 72 -6.29 -6.27 -3.35
N PRO A 73 -5.13 -6.11 -4.01
CA PRO A 73 -3.86 -5.86 -3.30
C PRO A 73 -3.67 -4.40 -2.83
N TRP A 74 -4.53 -3.49 -3.27
CA TRP A 74 -4.33 -2.04 -3.14
C TRP A 74 -4.77 -1.47 -1.78
N HIS A 75 -3.94 -0.56 -1.27
CA HIS A 75 -4.16 0.28 -0.09
C HIS A 75 -4.35 1.74 -0.52
N GLU A 76 -5.22 2.45 0.19
CA GLU A 76 -5.53 3.86 -0.05
C GLU A 76 -4.71 4.74 0.92
N PHE A 77 -3.98 5.71 0.37
CA PHE A 77 -3.27 6.71 1.15
C PHE A 77 -4.24 7.77 1.70
N LEU A 78 -4.21 8.01 3.01
CA LEU A 78 -5.10 8.97 3.67
C LEU A 78 -4.45 10.33 3.90
N GLY A 79 -3.14 10.36 4.17
CA GLY A 79 -2.43 11.62 4.42
C GLY A 79 -1.17 11.44 5.25
N VAL A 80 -0.44 12.54 5.40
CA VAL A 80 0.66 12.68 6.35
C VAL A 80 0.47 13.90 7.22
N ASP A 81 0.83 13.78 8.49
CA ASP A 81 0.77 14.87 9.46
C ASP A 81 2.00 14.89 10.35
N ALA A 82 2.37 16.08 10.83
CA ALA A 82 3.33 16.21 11.92
C ALA A 82 2.75 15.58 13.20
N SER A 83 3.57 14.83 13.93
CA SER A 83 3.19 14.10 15.13
C SER A 83 4.25 14.20 16.22
N ASP A 84 3.81 14.39 17.45
CA ASP A 84 4.66 14.32 18.65
C ASP A 84 4.76 12.89 19.21
N ASP A 85 4.08 11.92 18.60
CA ASP A 85 4.09 10.54 19.06
C ASP A 85 5.46 9.89 18.78
N PRO A 86 5.88 8.90 19.59
CA PRO A 86 7.09 8.15 19.34
C PRO A 86 7.05 7.45 17.98
N ALA A 87 8.20 7.33 17.32
CA ALA A 87 8.29 6.55 16.08
C ALA A 87 7.74 5.12 16.27
N PHE A 88 6.93 4.69 15.31
CA PHE A 88 6.16 3.46 15.28
C PHE A 88 6.23 2.89 13.86
N ASP A 89 7.00 1.82 13.69
CA ASP A 89 7.14 1.13 12.41
C ASP A 89 7.12 -0.38 12.71
N PRO A 90 5.93 -1.01 12.77
CA PRO A 90 5.77 -2.33 13.36
C PRO A 90 6.50 -3.44 12.61
N ASN A 91 6.82 -3.21 11.33
CA ASN A 91 7.47 -4.19 10.46
C ASN A 91 8.98 -4.00 10.33
N HIS A 92 9.58 -3.04 11.05
CA HIS A 92 11.03 -2.85 11.08
C HIS A 92 11.57 -2.88 12.51
N GLU A 93 12.65 -3.65 12.70
CA GLU A 93 13.38 -3.63 13.97
C GLU A 93 14.03 -2.26 14.23
N HIS A 94 14.49 -1.59 13.15
CA HIS A 94 14.88 -0.18 13.21
C HIS A 94 13.67 0.71 12.91
N LYS A 95 13.42 1.74 13.71
CA LYS A 95 12.36 2.71 13.42
C LYS A 95 12.86 3.64 12.32
N ARG A 96 12.32 3.52 11.10
CA ARG A 96 12.78 4.27 9.91
C ARG A 96 12.59 5.78 10.05
N ASP A 97 13.46 6.51 9.37
CA ASP A 97 13.24 7.93 9.05
C ASP A 97 12.32 8.09 7.83
N ILE A 98 11.61 9.22 7.77
CA ILE A 98 10.73 9.53 6.64
C ILE A 98 11.47 9.52 5.31
N ALA A 99 12.75 9.93 5.27
CA ALA A 99 13.56 9.88 4.06
C ALA A 99 13.81 8.44 3.58
N GLU A 100 14.01 7.49 4.50
CA GLU A 100 14.16 6.07 4.16
C GLU A 100 12.85 5.51 3.60
N PHE A 101 11.72 5.84 4.24
CA PHE A 101 10.40 5.43 3.76
C PHE A 101 10.10 5.98 2.35
N LEU A 102 10.45 7.23 2.07
CA LEU A 102 10.30 7.83 0.73
C LEU A 102 11.13 7.09 -0.34
N LEU A 103 12.30 6.56 0.01
CA LEU A 103 13.11 5.76 -0.91
C LEU A 103 12.45 4.40 -1.20
N ASP A 104 11.81 3.78 -0.21
CA ASP A 104 11.08 2.53 -0.41
C ASP A 104 9.86 2.76 -1.32
N MET A 105 9.12 3.86 -1.12
CA MET A 105 8.03 4.28 -1.99
C MET A 105 8.51 4.51 -3.43
N GLU A 106 9.61 5.22 -3.62
CA GLU A 106 10.19 5.46 -4.96
C GLU A 106 10.59 4.14 -5.65
N LYS A 107 11.24 3.22 -4.93
CA LYS A 107 11.64 1.92 -5.47
C LYS A 107 10.42 1.10 -5.90
N ALA A 108 9.38 1.03 -5.07
CA ALA A 108 8.17 0.30 -5.38
C ALA A 108 7.41 0.91 -6.58
N HIS A 109 7.34 2.24 -6.65
CA HIS A 109 6.80 2.97 -7.80
C HIS A 109 7.58 2.65 -9.09
N ARG A 110 8.92 2.71 -9.06
CA ARG A 110 9.76 2.39 -10.22
C ARG A 110 9.68 0.92 -10.65
N ALA A 111 9.39 0.03 -9.72
CA ALA A 111 9.12 -1.38 -9.99
C ALA A 111 7.71 -1.62 -10.59
N GLY A 112 6.83 -0.63 -10.53
CA GLY A 112 5.51 -0.65 -11.15
C GLY A 112 4.43 -1.34 -10.32
N TRP A 113 4.59 -1.45 -8.99
CA TRP A 113 3.64 -2.08 -8.06
C TRP A 113 3.21 -3.50 -8.47
N ASP A 114 3.89 -4.52 -7.93
CA ASP A 114 3.55 -5.92 -8.22
C ASP A 114 2.31 -6.40 -7.44
N GLU A 115 1.14 -6.44 -8.07
CA GLU A 115 -0.12 -6.94 -7.51
C GLU A 115 -0.04 -8.37 -6.91
N MET A 116 0.95 -9.16 -7.30
CA MET A 116 1.14 -10.52 -6.79
C MET A 116 2.07 -10.58 -5.57
N ASN A 117 2.82 -9.51 -5.28
CA ASN A 117 3.71 -9.41 -4.13
C ASN A 117 2.93 -8.87 -2.91
N VAL A 118 2.06 -9.73 -2.39
CA VAL A 118 1.17 -9.51 -1.23
C VAL A 118 1.21 -10.74 -0.30
N ARG A 119 0.43 -10.71 0.79
CA ARG A 119 0.16 -11.88 1.64
C ARG A 119 -0.15 -13.12 0.78
N GLU A 120 0.40 -14.27 1.17
CA GLU A 120 0.43 -15.49 0.33
C GLU A 120 -0.97 -16.00 -0.03
N ASP A 121 -1.91 -15.96 0.90
CA ASP A 121 -3.31 -16.34 0.69
C ASP A 121 -4.01 -15.45 -0.34
N LEU A 122 -3.78 -14.13 -0.30
CA LEU A 122 -4.30 -13.19 -1.29
C LEU A 122 -3.66 -13.43 -2.67
N ALA A 123 -2.36 -13.66 -2.72
CA ALA A 123 -1.68 -14.00 -3.97
C ALA A 123 -2.27 -15.28 -4.61
N HIS A 124 -2.57 -16.30 -3.81
CA HIS A 124 -3.24 -17.51 -4.29
C HIS A 124 -4.64 -17.23 -4.85
N LEU A 125 -5.43 -16.40 -4.17
CA LEU A 125 -6.75 -15.98 -4.61
C LEU A 125 -6.67 -15.27 -5.98
N LEU A 126 -5.79 -14.28 -6.12
CA LEU A 126 -5.60 -13.52 -7.36
C LEU A 126 -5.18 -14.40 -8.54
N VAL A 127 -4.30 -15.40 -8.32
CA VAL A 127 -3.96 -16.41 -9.34
C VAL A 127 -5.20 -17.20 -9.76
N GLY A 128 -6.04 -17.59 -8.81
CA GLY A 128 -7.31 -18.28 -9.06
C GLY A 128 -8.25 -17.47 -9.95
N GLN A 129 -8.47 -16.20 -9.58
CA GLN A 129 -9.31 -15.27 -10.34
C GLN A 129 -8.78 -15.05 -11.77
N LYS A 130 -7.47 -14.81 -11.92
CA LYS A 130 -6.83 -14.61 -13.24
C LYS A 130 -6.99 -15.83 -14.15
N ARG A 131 -6.88 -17.04 -13.59
CA ARG A 131 -7.12 -18.30 -14.32
C ARG A 131 -8.58 -18.45 -14.73
N ALA A 132 -9.53 -18.12 -13.85
CA ALA A 132 -10.96 -18.18 -14.14
C ALA A 132 -11.36 -17.21 -15.25
N LEU A 133 -10.88 -15.96 -15.17
CA LEU A 133 -11.11 -14.92 -16.19
C LEU A 133 -10.55 -15.33 -17.56
N LYS A 134 -9.32 -15.88 -17.59
CA LYS A 134 -8.71 -16.36 -18.83
C LYS A 134 -9.57 -17.44 -19.51
N LYS A 135 -10.04 -18.43 -18.74
CA LYS A 135 -10.92 -19.49 -19.27
C LYS A 135 -12.24 -18.93 -19.80
N ALA A 136 -12.83 -17.95 -19.11
CA ALA A 136 -14.08 -17.30 -19.54
C ALA A 136 -13.90 -16.51 -20.84
N CYS A 137 -12.78 -15.81 -21.02
CA CYS A 137 -12.44 -15.15 -22.28
C CYS A 137 -12.25 -16.15 -23.44
N GLU A 138 -11.57 -17.27 -23.19
CA GLU A 138 -11.31 -18.33 -24.21
C GLU A 138 -12.60 -19.03 -24.66
N THR A 139 -13.53 -19.28 -23.74
CA THR A 139 -14.84 -19.92 -24.04
C THR A 139 -15.83 -18.97 -24.73
N ARG A 140 -15.70 -17.66 -24.53
CA ARG A 140 -16.48 -16.66 -25.27
C ARG A 140 -16.01 -16.48 -26.72
N GLY A 141 -14.72 -16.65 -26.99
CA GLY A 141 -14.16 -16.54 -28.34
C GLY A 141 -14.47 -17.73 -29.28
N THR A 142 -14.94 -18.86 -28.76
CA THR A 142 -15.28 -20.06 -29.56
C THR A 142 -16.77 -20.20 -29.89
N GLY A 143 -17.62 -19.28 -29.42
CA GLY A 143 -19.07 -19.30 -29.63
C GLY A 143 -19.57 -18.50 -30.84
N GLU A 144 -18.74 -17.68 -31.48
CA GLU A 144 -19.11 -16.86 -32.65
C GLU A 144 -18.59 -17.50 -33.95
N SER A 145 -19.02 -18.73 -34.23
CA SER A 145 -18.83 -19.38 -35.53
C SER A 145 -19.89 -20.48 -35.70
N SER A 146 -21.14 -20.10 -35.93
CA SER A 146 -22.20 -20.96 -36.49
C SER A 146 -23.28 -20.11 -37.13
#